data_AF-A0A073JNH9-F1
#
_entry.id   AF-A0A073JNH9-F1
#
_cell.length_a   1.000
_cell.length_b   1.000
_cell.length_c   1.000
_cell.angle_alpha   90.00
_cell.angle_beta   90.00
_cell.angle_gamma   90.00
#
_symmetry.space_group_name_H-M   'P 1'
#
loop_
_entity.id
_entity.type
_entity.pdbx_description
1 polymer ?
#
loop_
_entity_poly.entity_id
_entity_poly.type
_entity_poly.pdbx_seq_one_letter_code
_entity_poly.pdbx_strand_id
1 'polypeptide(L)'
;MRKIKVMTVFGTRPEGIKMGPVVKALEQDDRFSSVVVSTGQHAEMLQQVLAVFKITPDYDLKIMRPRQTLTEITIETMAKLEPIIQKEQPDIMLVHGDTSSAYASALVAFYNRVAIGHVEAGLRTWDKYSPYPEEMNRQMIDDLADLYFAPTQTSANNLKMGNHLHGIIVTGNTAIDALRYTIDHSYHHQVLDEIDPDKKIILLTMHRRENWGKPMEETFKAIKEIVDQRNDIDVIYPVHLNPKVQAVANKILGNDNHFHLISPLDVVDFHNIMSKSLLVMSDSGGVQEEAPALHKPVLVLRDTTERPEGITAGTLKLIGTQFNNVTKELSSLLNSPEEYNKMSEAQNPYGDGHASERILDAIAKWVATQKEL
;
A
#
# COMPACT_ATOMS: atom_id res chain seq x y z
N MET A 1 -24.34 -19.97 -16.96
CA MET A 1 -23.13 -19.70 -17.78
C MET A 1 -21.92 -20.26 -17.03
N ARG A 2 -20.86 -20.69 -17.73
CA ARG A 2 -19.59 -21.07 -17.06
C ARG A 2 -19.04 -19.85 -16.32
N LYS A 3 -18.73 -19.99 -15.03
CA LYS A 3 -18.08 -18.94 -14.22
C LYS A 3 -16.68 -18.65 -14.78
N ILE A 4 -16.25 -17.40 -14.73
CA ILE A 4 -14.90 -16.98 -15.15
C ILE A 4 -13.92 -17.44 -14.06
N LYS A 5 -12.95 -18.28 -14.41
CA LYS A 5 -11.94 -18.75 -13.47
C LYS A 5 -10.80 -17.75 -13.38
N VAL A 6 -10.63 -17.15 -12.20
CA VAL A 6 -9.60 -16.14 -11.91
C VAL A 6 -8.57 -16.73 -10.97
N MET A 7 -7.31 -16.78 -11.38
CA MET A 7 -6.20 -17.15 -10.50
C MET A 7 -5.52 -15.89 -9.96
N THR A 8 -5.49 -15.71 -8.65
CA THR A 8 -4.85 -14.55 -8.01
C THR A 8 -3.54 -14.99 -7.38
N VAL A 9 -2.42 -14.35 -7.74
CA VAL A 9 -1.07 -14.71 -7.26
C VAL A 9 -0.42 -13.55 -6.52
N PHE A 10 0.03 -13.79 -5.28
CA PHE A 10 0.77 -12.81 -4.47
C PHE A 10 1.69 -13.49 -3.45
N GLY A 11 2.73 -12.79 -2.97
CA GLY A 11 3.77 -13.40 -2.14
C GLY A 11 4.14 -12.66 -0.87
N THR A 12 3.92 -11.36 -0.85
CA THR A 12 4.42 -10.46 0.18
C THR A 12 3.27 -9.84 0.99
N ARG A 13 3.59 -9.33 2.19
CA ARG A 13 2.63 -8.58 3.02
C ARG A 13 1.96 -7.42 2.26
N PRO A 14 2.68 -6.53 1.54
CA PRO A 14 2.04 -5.45 0.79
C PRO A 14 1.09 -5.95 -0.31
N GLU A 15 1.49 -6.97 -1.09
CA GLU A 15 0.62 -7.55 -2.12
C GLU A 15 -0.61 -8.20 -1.48
N GLY A 16 -0.47 -8.91 -0.37
CA GLY A 16 -1.59 -9.53 0.33
C GLY A 16 -2.61 -8.50 0.84
N ILE A 17 -2.15 -7.34 1.33
CA ILE A 17 -3.04 -6.26 1.80
C ILE A 17 -3.87 -5.72 0.63
N LYS A 18 -3.24 -5.49 -0.52
CA LYS A 18 -3.86 -4.90 -1.70
C LYS A 18 -4.68 -5.91 -2.54
N MET A 19 -4.31 -7.18 -2.53
CA MET A 19 -5.04 -8.24 -3.24
C MET A 19 -6.13 -8.89 -2.38
N GLY A 20 -6.06 -8.77 -1.05
CA GLY A 20 -7.08 -9.26 -0.13
C GLY A 20 -8.50 -8.81 -0.52
N PRO A 21 -8.77 -7.51 -0.68
CA PRO A 21 -10.08 -7.00 -1.12
C PRO A 21 -10.55 -7.55 -2.46
N VAL A 22 -9.63 -7.74 -3.42
CA VAL A 22 -9.94 -8.31 -4.74
C VAL A 22 -10.38 -9.76 -4.60
N VAL A 23 -9.68 -10.56 -3.78
CA VAL A 23 -10.07 -11.94 -3.48
C VAL A 23 -11.44 -11.98 -2.80
N LYS A 24 -11.71 -11.10 -1.82
CA LYS A 24 -13.03 -11.04 -1.17
C LYS A 24 -14.15 -10.65 -2.13
N ALA A 25 -13.88 -9.74 -3.06
CA ALA A 25 -14.84 -9.39 -4.10
C ALA A 25 -15.12 -10.58 -5.03
N LEU A 26 -14.08 -11.35 -5.42
CA LEU A 26 -14.24 -12.56 -6.24
C LEU A 26 -15.07 -13.64 -5.54
N GLU A 27 -14.90 -13.82 -4.23
CA GLU A 27 -15.66 -14.78 -3.43
C GLU A 27 -17.16 -14.44 -3.36
N GLN A 28 -17.52 -13.15 -3.45
CA GLN A 28 -18.89 -12.66 -3.31
C GLN A 28 -19.63 -12.54 -4.66
N ASP A 29 -18.95 -12.74 -5.78
CA ASP A 29 -19.50 -12.51 -7.11
C ASP A 29 -19.70 -13.81 -7.89
N ASP A 30 -20.97 -14.14 -8.16
CA ASP A 30 -21.36 -15.38 -8.84
C ASP A 30 -20.90 -15.50 -10.30
N ARG A 31 -20.40 -14.41 -10.91
CA ARG A 31 -19.76 -14.46 -12.23
C ARG A 31 -18.43 -15.22 -12.21
N PHE A 32 -17.78 -15.34 -11.05
CA PHE A 32 -16.40 -15.80 -10.91
C PHE A 32 -16.25 -17.07 -10.08
N SER A 33 -15.20 -17.83 -10.40
CA SER A 33 -14.60 -18.83 -9.51
C SER A 33 -13.16 -18.44 -9.24
N SER A 34 -12.77 -18.29 -7.98
CA SER A 34 -11.43 -17.84 -7.59
C SER A 34 -10.51 -19.03 -7.28
N VAL A 35 -9.23 -18.90 -7.63
CA VAL A 35 -8.14 -19.74 -7.16
C VAL A 35 -7.06 -18.82 -6.60
N VAL A 36 -6.68 -18.97 -5.34
CA VAL A 36 -5.69 -18.14 -4.67
C VAL A 36 -4.38 -18.90 -4.53
N VAL A 37 -3.31 -18.32 -5.06
CA VAL A 37 -1.95 -18.86 -4.96
C VAL A 37 -1.07 -17.90 -4.15
N SER A 38 -0.57 -18.37 -3.02
CA SER A 38 0.49 -17.68 -2.29
C SER A 38 1.85 -18.16 -2.76
N THR A 39 2.76 -17.25 -3.11
CA THR A 39 4.14 -17.65 -3.42
C THR A 39 4.95 -17.97 -2.15
N GLY A 40 4.53 -17.47 -1.00
CA GLY A 40 5.21 -17.67 0.28
C GLY A 40 6.46 -16.79 0.47
N GLN A 41 6.61 -15.69 -0.29
CA GLN A 41 7.78 -14.78 -0.22
C GLN A 41 7.97 -14.15 1.18
N HIS A 42 6.90 -13.85 1.91
CA HIS A 42 6.95 -13.41 3.31
C HIS A 42 5.96 -14.21 4.18
N ALA A 43 6.12 -15.54 4.25
CA ALA A 43 5.13 -16.46 4.82
C ALA A 43 4.49 -16.00 6.16
N GLU A 44 5.30 -15.71 7.19
CA GLU A 44 4.79 -15.31 8.52
C GLU A 44 4.00 -14.00 8.47
N MET A 45 4.54 -12.97 7.81
CA MET A 45 3.89 -11.66 7.70
C MET A 45 2.65 -11.71 6.80
N LEU A 46 2.67 -12.54 5.77
CA LEU A 46 1.52 -12.72 4.88
C LEU A 46 0.39 -13.47 5.59
N GLN A 47 0.71 -14.41 6.47
CA GLN A 47 -0.30 -15.16 7.21
C GLN A 47 -1.16 -14.26 8.11
N GLN A 48 -0.56 -13.23 8.72
CA GLN A 48 -1.30 -12.21 9.47
C GLN A 48 -2.33 -11.51 8.57
N VAL A 49 -1.92 -11.10 7.37
CA VAL A 49 -2.80 -10.45 6.39
C VAL A 49 -3.92 -11.39 5.95
N LEU A 50 -3.59 -12.63 5.59
CA LEU A 50 -4.57 -13.64 5.20
C LEU A 50 -5.62 -13.89 6.30
N ALA A 51 -5.22 -13.86 7.57
CA ALA A 51 -6.14 -14.00 8.70
C ALA A 51 -7.13 -12.83 8.78
N VAL A 52 -6.67 -11.59 8.56
CA VAL A 52 -7.52 -10.38 8.54
C VAL A 52 -8.61 -10.50 7.50
N PHE A 53 -8.27 -10.90 6.28
CA PHE A 53 -9.24 -11.08 5.19
C PHE A 53 -9.98 -12.41 5.26
N LYS A 54 -9.61 -13.32 6.18
CA LYS A 54 -10.11 -14.70 6.26
C LYS A 54 -9.96 -15.44 4.93
N ILE A 55 -8.79 -15.30 4.29
CA ILE A 55 -8.43 -15.95 3.04
C ILE A 55 -7.57 -17.17 3.34
N THR A 56 -7.94 -18.32 2.77
CA THR A 56 -7.08 -19.52 2.76
C THR A 56 -6.60 -19.75 1.33
N PRO A 57 -5.29 -19.65 1.04
CA PRO A 57 -4.78 -19.95 -0.29
C PRO A 57 -5.08 -21.40 -0.68
N ASP A 58 -5.56 -21.62 -1.90
CA ASP A 58 -5.73 -22.97 -2.47
C ASP A 58 -4.37 -23.63 -2.69
N TYR A 59 -3.35 -22.82 -2.98
CA TYR A 59 -1.98 -23.25 -3.18
C TYR A 59 -0.99 -22.33 -2.45
N ASP A 60 0.02 -22.93 -1.84
CA ASP A 60 1.17 -22.23 -1.25
C ASP A 60 2.47 -22.82 -1.84
N LEU A 61 3.19 -22.00 -2.62
CA LEU A 61 4.40 -22.42 -3.33
C LEU A 61 5.60 -22.58 -2.39
N LYS A 62 5.62 -21.88 -1.24
CA LYS A 62 6.73 -21.89 -0.28
C LYS A 62 8.09 -21.68 -0.97
N ILE A 63 8.24 -20.62 -1.75
CA ILE A 63 9.48 -20.38 -2.53
C ILE A 63 10.67 -19.93 -1.69
N MET A 64 10.44 -19.47 -0.46
CA MET A 64 11.48 -18.82 0.34
C MET A 64 12.51 -19.76 0.94
N ARG A 65 13.76 -19.35 0.79
CA ARG A 65 14.94 -19.95 1.40
C ARG A 65 15.89 -18.83 1.86
N PRO A 66 16.69 -19.05 2.92
CA PRO A 66 17.63 -18.04 3.40
C PRO A 66 18.63 -17.62 2.31
N ARG A 67 18.85 -16.32 2.16
CA ARG A 67 19.87 -15.70 1.27
C ARG A 67 19.69 -16.00 -0.23
N GLN A 68 18.45 -16.12 -0.70
CA GLN A 68 18.17 -16.25 -2.14
C GLN A 68 18.55 -15.00 -2.94
N THR A 69 19.04 -15.23 -4.14
CA THR A 69 19.17 -14.26 -5.21
C THR A 69 17.83 -14.02 -5.92
N LEU A 70 17.70 -12.90 -6.63
CA LEU A 70 16.52 -12.62 -7.46
C LEU A 70 16.27 -13.72 -8.50
N THR A 71 17.35 -14.25 -9.10
CA THR A 71 17.29 -15.35 -10.07
C THR A 71 16.68 -16.62 -9.47
N GLU A 72 17.07 -16.98 -8.24
CA GLU A 72 16.51 -18.15 -7.55
C GLU A 72 15.03 -17.96 -7.20
N ILE A 73 14.61 -16.77 -6.80
CA ILE A 73 13.19 -16.46 -6.56
C ILE A 73 12.38 -16.63 -7.86
N THR A 74 12.90 -16.11 -8.97
CA THR A 74 12.25 -16.23 -10.28
C THR A 74 12.12 -17.69 -10.70
N ILE A 75 13.22 -18.46 -10.69
CA ILE A 75 13.21 -19.88 -11.11
C ILE A 75 12.24 -20.71 -10.26
N GLU A 76 12.26 -20.56 -8.94
CA GLU A 76 11.38 -21.32 -8.04
C GLU A 76 9.91 -20.97 -8.22
N THR A 77 9.59 -19.69 -8.40
CA THR A 77 8.21 -19.25 -8.66
C THR A 77 7.71 -19.88 -9.96
N MET A 78 8.50 -19.82 -11.03
CA MET A 78 8.12 -20.38 -12.31
C MET A 78 7.91 -21.89 -12.26
N ALA A 79 8.89 -22.62 -11.71
CA ALA A 79 8.87 -24.08 -11.65
C ALA A 79 7.69 -24.63 -10.83
N LYS A 80 7.29 -23.93 -9.76
CA LYS A 80 6.20 -24.37 -8.88
C LYS A 80 4.82 -23.91 -9.33
N LEU A 81 4.72 -22.76 -10.02
CA LEU A 81 3.45 -22.22 -10.47
C LEU A 81 2.93 -22.90 -11.75
N GLU A 82 3.82 -23.27 -12.67
CA GLU A 82 3.43 -23.85 -13.97
C GLU A 82 2.53 -25.09 -13.84
N PRO A 83 2.84 -26.10 -13.00
CA PRO A 83 1.95 -27.27 -12.84
C PRO A 83 0.56 -26.90 -12.31
N ILE A 84 0.46 -25.84 -11.50
CA ILE A 84 -0.82 -25.35 -10.94
C ILE A 84 -1.62 -24.67 -12.05
N ILE A 85 -0.99 -23.84 -12.88
CA ILE A 85 -1.66 -23.22 -14.04
C ILE A 85 -2.18 -24.30 -15.01
N GLN A 86 -1.36 -25.32 -15.31
CA GLN A 86 -1.75 -26.42 -16.20
C GLN A 86 -2.92 -27.25 -15.63
N LYS A 87 -2.97 -27.42 -14.31
CA LYS A 87 -4.07 -28.11 -13.61
C LYS A 87 -5.34 -27.27 -13.57
N GLU A 88 -5.24 -26.00 -13.19
CA GLU A 88 -6.40 -25.15 -12.94
C GLU A 88 -6.99 -24.54 -14.20
N GLN A 89 -6.16 -24.30 -15.22
CA GLN A 89 -6.54 -23.67 -16.48
C GLN A 89 -7.41 -22.41 -16.28
N PRO A 90 -6.90 -21.39 -15.54
CA PRO A 90 -7.64 -20.16 -15.32
C PRO A 90 -7.90 -19.42 -16.64
N ASP A 91 -9.04 -18.73 -16.72
CA ASP A 91 -9.36 -17.88 -17.88
C ASP A 91 -8.50 -16.59 -17.84
N ILE A 92 -8.15 -16.12 -16.65
CA ILE A 92 -7.25 -14.98 -16.42
C ILE A 92 -6.48 -15.16 -15.10
N MET A 93 -5.24 -14.68 -15.06
CA MET A 93 -4.43 -14.60 -13.86
C MET A 93 -4.18 -13.14 -13.46
N LEU A 94 -4.39 -12.84 -12.17
CA LEU A 94 -4.11 -11.53 -11.59
C LEU A 94 -2.78 -11.54 -10.85
N VAL A 95 -1.94 -10.56 -11.19
CA VAL A 95 -0.69 -10.24 -10.50
C VAL A 95 -0.73 -8.80 -9.98
N HIS A 96 0.08 -8.49 -8.99
CA HIS A 96 0.07 -7.19 -8.33
C HIS A 96 1.44 -6.51 -8.36
N GLY A 97 1.47 -5.26 -8.78
CA GLY A 97 2.59 -4.35 -8.59
C GLY A 97 3.89 -4.81 -9.26
N ASP A 98 4.96 -5.00 -8.48
CA ASP A 98 6.32 -4.91 -9.01
C ASP A 98 7.31 -5.91 -8.41
N THR A 99 6.81 -6.96 -7.73
CA THR A 99 7.71 -7.96 -7.14
C THR A 99 8.28 -8.89 -8.19
N SER A 100 9.44 -9.48 -7.91
CA SER A 100 10.00 -10.52 -8.80
C SER A 100 9.10 -11.75 -8.89
N SER A 101 8.31 -12.03 -7.84
CA SER A 101 7.33 -13.12 -7.88
C SER A 101 6.13 -12.79 -8.77
N ALA A 102 5.67 -11.53 -8.80
CA ALA A 102 4.64 -11.06 -9.73
C ALA A 102 5.12 -11.16 -11.19
N TYR A 103 6.35 -10.71 -11.47
CA TYR A 103 6.96 -10.84 -12.80
C TYR A 103 7.09 -12.30 -13.24
N ALA A 104 7.68 -13.15 -12.39
CA ALA A 104 7.83 -14.57 -12.69
C ALA A 104 6.48 -15.26 -12.94
N SER A 105 5.45 -14.87 -12.17
CA SER A 105 4.10 -15.38 -12.34
C SER A 105 3.53 -14.98 -13.71
N ALA A 106 3.56 -13.68 -14.05
CA ALA A 106 3.09 -13.16 -15.33
C ALA A 106 3.78 -13.87 -16.52
N LEU A 107 5.09 -14.09 -16.44
CA LEU A 107 5.83 -14.80 -17.49
C LEU A 107 5.35 -16.25 -17.68
N VAL A 108 5.02 -16.96 -16.59
CA VAL A 108 4.53 -18.34 -16.67
C VAL A 108 3.11 -18.41 -17.22
N ALA A 109 2.24 -17.46 -16.85
CA ALA A 109 0.92 -17.35 -17.46
C ALA A 109 1.03 -17.12 -18.97
N PHE A 110 1.92 -16.22 -19.40
CA PHE A 110 2.20 -15.99 -20.81
C PHE A 110 2.66 -17.28 -21.52
N TYR A 111 3.61 -18.03 -20.96
CA TYR A 111 4.06 -19.32 -21.54
C TYR A 111 2.93 -20.35 -21.66
N ASN A 112 1.96 -20.31 -20.75
CA ASN A 112 0.79 -21.19 -20.75
C ASN A 112 -0.42 -20.58 -21.48
N ARG A 113 -0.26 -19.44 -22.16
CA ARG A 113 -1.30 -18.72 -22.92
C ARG A 113 -2.54 -18.38 -22.07
N VAL A 114 -2.32 -18.03 -20.81
CA VAL A 114 -3.33 -17.53 -19.88
C VAL A 114 -3.31 -16.01 -19.92
N ALA A 115 -4.49 -15.38 -19.98
CA ALA A 115 -4.60 -13.94 -19.97
C ALA A 115 -4.13 -13.34 -18.63
N ILE A 116 -3.60 -12.12 -18.66
CA ILE A 116 -2.97 -11.50 -17.50
C ILE A 116 -3.65 -10.16 -17.18
N GLY A 117 -4.08 -10.02 -15.94
CA GLY A 117 -4.54 -8.75 -15.37
C GLY A 117 -3.51 -8.20 -14.39
N HIS A 118 -3.01 -7.00 -14.64
CA HIS A 118 -2.02 -6.35 -13.78
C HIS A 118 -2.70 -5.33 -12.86
N VAL A 119 -2.80 -5.67 -11.57
CA VAL A 119 -3.32 -4.78 -10.51
C VAL A 119 -2.22 -3.83 -10.06
N GLU A 120 -2.54 -2.55 -9.92
CA GLU A 120 -1.57 -1.46 -9.65
C GLU A 120 -0.63 -1.18 -10.85
N ALA A 121 -1.15 -1.30 -12.07
CA ALA A 121 -0.37 -1.09 -13.29
C ALA A 121 0.02 0.39 -13.51
N GLY A 122 1.16 0.62 -14.19
CA GLY A 122 1.51 1.93 -14.75
C GLY A 122 2.24 2.93 -13.85
N LEU A 123 2.62 2.57 -12.62
CA LEU A 123 3.57 3.39 -11.84
C LEU A 123 4.94 3.39 -12.53
N ARG A 124 5.69 4.50 -12.51
CA ARG A 124 7.00 4.62 -13.18
C ARG A 124 7.94 5.59 -12.47
N THR A 125 9.23 5.25 -12.46
CA THR A 125 10.34 6.21 -12.24
C THR A 125 11.16 6.44 -13.51
N TRP A 126 11.06 5.54 -14.49
CA TRP A 126 11.87 5.49 -15.71
C TRP A 126 13.38 5.28 -15.49
N ASP A 127 13.77 4.91 -14.26
CA ASP A 127 15.13 4.50 -13.92
C ASP A 127 15.14 3.01 -13.54
N LYS A 128 15.66 2.18 -14.45
CA LYS A 128 15.73 0.72 -14.28
C LYS A 128 16.47 0.24 -13.02
N TYR A 129 17.27 1.10 -12.40
CA TYR A 129 18.02 0.77 -11.18
C TYR A 129 17.50 1.50 -9.94
N SER A 130 16.39 2.22 -10.04
CA SER A 130 15.80 2.96 -8.92
C SER A 130 14.29 3.13 -9.07
N PRO A 131 13.47 2.36 -8.31
CA PRO A 131 13.85 1.27 -7.41
C PRO A 131 14.28 -0.01 -8.17
N TYR A 132 15.24 -0.74 -7.60
CA TYR A 132 15.77 -1.99 -8.16
C TYR A 132 15.39 -3.21 -7.30
N PRO A 133 14.79 -4.27 -7.89
CA PRO A 133 14.51 -4.50 -9.33
C PRO A 133 13.13 -4.02 -9.80
N GLU A 134 12.37 -3.34 -8.95
CA GLU A 134 10.93 -3.15 -9.10
C GLU A 134 10.55 -2.36 -10.37
N GLU A 135 11.35 -1.36 -10.78
CA GLU A 135 11.07 -0.60 -12.01
C GLU A 135 11.05 -1.48 -13.26
N MET A 136 11.97 -2.45 -13.36
CA MET A 136 11.97 -3.36 -14.49
C MET A 136 10.88 -4.42 -14.36
N ASN A 137 10.61 -4.93 -13.16
CA ASN A 137 9.56 -5.93 -12.95
C ASN A 137 8.20 -5.40 -13.44
N ARG A 138 7.77 -4.21 -12.99
CA ARG A 138 6.48 -3.64 -13.39
C ARG A 138 6.38 -3.38 -14.89
N GLN A 139 7.46 -2.91 -15.53
CA GLN A 139 7.47 -2.65 -16.97
C GLN A 139 7.35 -3.96 -17.76
N MET A 140 8.09 -4.99 -17.36
CA MET A 140 8.01 -6.30 -18.01
C MET A 140 6.65 -6.99 -17.76
N ILE A 141 6.02 -6.79 -16.60
CA ILE A 141 4.65 -7.28 -16.37
C ILE A 141 3.66 -6.54 -17.29
N ASP A 142 3.82 -5.22 -17.44
CA ASP A 142 2.96 -4.42 -18.32
C ASP A 142 3.08 -4.88 -19.79
N ASP A 143 4.27 -5.26 -20.26
CA ASP A 143 4.47 -5.84 -21.60
C ASP A 143 3.78 -7.20 -21.80
N LEU A 144 3.49 -7.92 -20.70
CA LEU A 144 2.85 -9.23 -20.73
C LEU A 144 1.33 -9.16 -20.48
N ALA A 145 0.82 -8.06 -19.93
CA ALA A 145 -0.57 -7.94 -19.48
C ALA A 145 -1.56 -7.70 -20.62
N ASP A 146 -2.79 -8.24 -20.48
CA ASP A 146 -3.93 -7.98 -21.36
C ASP A 146 -4.86 -6.89 -20.80
N LEU A 147 -4.94 -6.82 -19.47
CA LEU A 147 -5.72 -5.82 -18.73
C LEU A 147 -4.82 -5.11 -17.72
N TYR A 148 -4.96 -3.79 -17.65
CA TYR A 148 -4.19 -2.92 -16.78
C TYR A 148 -5.14 -2.18 -15.83
N PHE A 149 -5.05 -2.46 -14.53
CA PHE A 149 -5.83 -1.78 -13.51
C PHE A 149 -4.97 -0.69 -12.88
N ALA A 150 -5.01 0.48 -13.52
CA ALA A 150 -4.22 1.64 -13.13
C ALA A 150 -4.89 2.37 -11.95
N PRO A 151 -4.14 2.72 -10.89
CA PRO A 151 -4.73 3.40 -9.74
C PRO A 151 -5.13 4.85 -10.05
N THR A 152 -4.39 5.54 -10.92
CA THR A 152 -4.64 6.95 -11.26
C THR A 152 -4.60 7.19 -12.77
N GLN A 153 -5.08 8.37 -13.19
CA GLN A 153 -4.95 8.82 -14.58
C GLN A 153 -3.47 8.99 -14.99
N THR A 154 -2.59 9.36 -14.06
CA THR A 154 -1.14 9.43 -14.28
C THR A 154 -0.60 8.05 -14.68
N SER A 155 -0.92 7.01 -13.92
CA SER A 155 -0.51 5.64 -14.22
C SER A 155 -1.05 5.16 -15.57
N ALA A 156 -2.31 5.48 -15.89
CA ALA A 156 -2.88 5.19 -17.20
C ALA A 156 -2.15 5.91 -18.35
N ASN A 157 -1.69 7.14 -18.13
CA ASN A 157 -0.92 7.89 -19.14
C ASN A 157 0.49 7.32 -19.31
N ASN A 158 1.14 6.88 -18.23
CA ASN A 158 2.44 6.20 -18.30
C ASN A 158 2.36 4.91 -19.13
N LEU A 159 1.29 4.13 -18.98
CA LEU A 159 1.05 2.94 -19.79
C LEU A 159 0.93 3.28 -21.29
N LYS A 160 0.20 4.35 -21.63
CA LYS A 160 0.10 4.84 -23.01
C LYS A 160 1.46 5.28 -23.56
N MET A 161 2.28 5.94 -22.75
CA MET A 161 3.65 6.29 -23.12
C MET A 161 4.52 5.06 -23.39
N GLY A 162 4.26 3.95 -22.70
CA GLY A 162 4.85 2.62 -22.95
C GLY A 162 4.27 1.89 -24.16
N ASN A 163 3.38 2.51 -24.95
CA ASN A 163 2.66 1.92 -26.08
C ASN A 163 1.62 0.84 -25.71
N HIS A 164 1.14 0.80 -24.46
CA HIS A 164 -0.03 0.02 -24.09
C HIS A 164 -1.29 0.85 -24.39
N LEU A 165 -2.04 0.50 -25.44
CA LEU A 165 -3.15 1.33 -25.95
C LEU A 165 -4.55 0.79 -25.64
N HIS A 166 -4.64 -0.49 -25.25
CA HIS A 166 -5.89 -1.20 -25.00
C HIS A 166 -5.87 -1.83 -23.61
N GLY A 167 -7.05 -2.17 -23.08
CA GLY A 167 -7.16 -2.86 -21.80
C GLY A 167 -6.82 -2.01 -20.56
N ILE A 168 -6.63 -0.69 -20.69
CA ILE A 168 -6.35 0.19 -19.55
C ILE A 168 -7.66 0.65 -18.89
N ILE A 169 -7.79 0.39 -17.59
CA ILE A 169 -8.91 0.82 -16.75
C ILE A 169 -8.34 1.58 -15.55
N VAL A 170 -8.83 2.80 -15.31
CA VAL A 170 -8.53 3.53 -14.08
C VAL A 170 -9.49 3.05 -13.00
N THR A 171 -8.97 2.33 -12.00
CA THR A 171 -9.77 1.66 -10.97
C THR A 171 -9.75 2.36 -9.62
N GLY A 172 -8.74 3.18 -9.36
CA GLY A 172 -8.29 3.45 -7.99
C GLY A 172 -7.37 2.33 -7.48
N ASN A 173 -6.77 2.56 -6.32
CA ASN A 173 -5.86 1.64 -5.65
C ASN A 173 -6.62 0.76 -4.65
N THR A 174 -6.43 -0.55 -4.71
CA THR A 174 -7.07 -1.51 -3.81
C THR A 174 -6.56 -1.42 -2.36
N ALA A 175 -5.47 -0.69 -2.12
CA ALA A 175 -5.07 -0.27 -0.77
C ALA A 175 -6.21 0.44 -0.02
N ILE A 176 -7.01 1.23 -0.74
CA ILE A 176 -8.13 1.97 -0.15
C ILE A 176 -9.27 1.02 0.21
N ASP A 177 -9.56 0.04 -0.64
CA ASP A 177 -10.55 -1.00 -0.38
C ASP A 177 -10.20 -1.81 0.89
N ALA A 178 -8.90 -2.00 1.16
CA ALA A 178 -8.41 -2.75 2.33
C ALA A 178 -8.84 -2.11 3.65
N LEU A 179 -9.00 -0.78 3.69
CA LEU A 179 -9.43 -0.07 4.89
C LEU A 179 -10.79 -0.57 5.42
N ARG A 180 -11.69 -1.01 4.53
CA ARG A 180 -13.00 -1.58 4.89
C ARG A 180 -12.90 -2.87 5.70
N TYR A 181 -11.80 -3.61 5.56
CA TYR A 181 -11.59 -4.89 6.23
C TYR A 181 -10.77 -4.76 7.51
N THR A 182 -10.02 -3.67 7.65
CA THR A 182 -9.13 -3.45 8.79
C THR A 182 -9.73 -2.53 9.85
N ILE A 183 -10.58 -1.57 9.46
CA ILE A 183 -11.16 -0.62 10.43
C ILE A 183 -12.31 -1.29 11.17
N ASP A 184 -12.24 -1.20 12.51
CA ASP A 184 -13.25 -1.68 13.42
C ASP A 184 -13.53 -0.59 14.47
N HIS A 185 -14.79 -0.15 14.58
CA HIS A 185 -15.19 0.87 15.56
C HIS A 185 -15.03 0.41 17.02
N SER A 186 -15.02 -0.90 17.25
CA SER A 186 -14.75 -1.51 18.56
C SER A 186 -13.26 -1.77 18.82
N TYR A 187 -12.38 -1.40 17.87
CA TYR A 187 -10.96 -1.62 17.99
C TYR A 187 -10.36 -0.94 19.23
N HIS A 188 -9.51 -1.69 19.90
CA HIS A 188 -8.79 -1.29 21.09
C HIS A 188 -7.32 -1.73 21.01
N HIS A 189 -6.42 -0.87 21.47
CA HIS A 189 -4.99 -1.13 21.60
C HIS A 189 -4.50 -0.50 22.90
N GLN A 190 -3.59 -1.17 23.61
CA GLN A 190 -3.07 -0.75 24.91
C GLN A 190 -2.52 0.69 24.92
N VAL A 191 -1.91 1.15 23.83
CA VAL A 191 -1.40 2.55 23.73
C VAL A 191 -2.50 3.60 23.89
N LEU A 192 -3.74 3.26 23.55
CA LEU A 192 -4.86 4.18 23.68
C LEU A 192 -5.31 4.34 25.14
N ASP A 193 -4.94 3.42 26.04
CA ASP A 193 -5.20 3.55 27.48
C ASP A 193 -4.23 4.54 28.14
N GLU A 194 -3.09 4.81 27.52
CA GLU A 194 -2.09 5.77 28.00
C GLU A 194 -2.45 7.21 27.63
N ILE A 195 -3.44 7.40 26.75
CA ILE A 195 -3.84 8.69 26.19
C ILE A 195 -5.20 9.07 26.79
N ASP A 196 -5.31 10.30 27.29
CA ASP A 196 -6.59 10.86 27.73
C ASP A 196 -7.57 10.90 26.54
N PRO A 197 -8.79 10.33 26.65
CA PRO A 197 -9.78 10.31 25.56
C PRO A 197 -10.13 11.67 24.96
N ASP A 198 -9.97 12.77 25.71
CA ASP A 198 -10.24 14.13 25.23
C ASP A 198 -9.08 14.72 24.40
N LYS A 199 -7.90 14.08 24.40
CA LYS A 199 -6.75 14.52 23.61
C LYS A 199 -6.83 14.07 22.17
N LYS A 200 -6.26 14.89 21.30
CA LYS A 200 -6.08 14.60 19.88
C LYS A 200 -4.78 13.82 19.67
N ILE A 201 -4.80 12.89 18.73
CA ILE A 201 -3.65 12.03 18.44
C ILE A 201 -2.98 12.47 17.14
N ILE A 202 -1.67 12.66 17.14
CA ILE A 202 -0.86 12.70 15.92
C ILE A 202 -0.24 11.32 15.72
N LEU A 203 -0.46 10.72 14.55
CA LEU A 203 0.27 9.50 14.17
C LEU A 203 1.55 9.88 13.44
N LEU A 204 2.70 9.50 14.02
CA LEU A 204 4.02 9.76 13.45
C LEU A 204 4.63 8.46 12.89
N THR A 205 5.20 8.54 11.69
CA THR A 205 6.08 7.48 11.15
C THR A 205 7.25 8.10 10.40
N MET A 206 8.48 7.68 10.70
CA MET A 206 9.67 8.18 9.99
C MET A 206 10.76 7.10 9.95
N HIS A 207 11.13 6.62 8.76
CA HIS A 207 12.03 5.47 8.62
C HIS A 207 12.90 5.48 7.36
N ARG A 208 12.63 6.36 6.40
CA ARG A 208 13.34 6.44 5.13
C ARG A 208 14.84 6.71 5.35
N ARG A 209 15.69 6.10 4.51
CA ARG A 209 17.15 6.12 4.70
C ARG A 209 17.74 7.51 4.54
N GLU A 210 17.22 8.27 3.59
CA GLU A 210 17.57 9.67 3.31
C GLU A 210 17.32 10.59 4.52
N ASN A 211 16.41 10.20 5.40
CA ASN A 211 16.03 10.96 6.58
C ASN A 211 16.87 10.65 7.83
N TRP A 212 17.75 9.64 7.79
CA TRP A 212 18.52 9.24 8.97
C TRP A 212 19.51 10.32 9.42
N GLY A 213 19.69 10.43 10.74
CA GLY A 213 20.59 11.41 11.35
C GLY A 213 19.93 12.78 11.46
N LYS A 214 20.62 13.83 11.01
CA LYS A 214 20.20 15.23 11.22
C LYS A 214 18.75 15.53 10.76
N PRO A 215 18.27 15.09 9.59
CA PRO A 215 16.89 15.36 9.17
C PRO A 215 15.84 14.86 10.18
N MET A 216 15.99 13.62 10.65
CA MET A 216 15.13 13.03 11.68
C MET A 216 15.25 13.72 13.03
N GLU A 217 16.48 14.08 13.44
CA GLU A 217 16.68 14.83 14.68
C GLU A 217 15.98 16.19 14.67
N GLU A 218 16.10 16.94 13.57
CA GLU A 218 15.45 18.26 13.41
C GLU A 218 13.92 18.12 13.41
N THR A 219 13.40 17.10 12.74
CA THR A 219 11.96 16.81 12.70
C THR A 219 11.42 16.49 14.09
N PHE A 220 12.06 15.59 14.84
CA PHE A 220 11.61 15.23 16.19
C PHE A 220 11.69 16.40 17.16
N LYS A 221 12.74 17.23 17.08
CA LYS A 221 12.82 18.46 17.88
C LYS A 221 11.70 19.43 17.56
N ALA A 222 11.35 19.60 16.27
CA ALA A 222 10.29 20.51 15.86
C ALA A 222 8.90 20.04 16.32
N ILE A 223 8.61 18.75 16.20
CA ILE A 223 7.36 18.16 16.71
C ILE A 223 7.29 18.32 18.22
N LYS A 224 8.38 17.98 18.93
CA LYS A 224 8.49 18.13 20.38
C LYS A 224 8.25 19.57 20.85
N GLU A 225 8.87 20.55 20.20
CA GLU A 225 8.67 21.98 20.52
C GLU A 225 7.19 22.39 20.50
N ILE A 226 6.41 21.86 19.56
CA ILE A 226 4.97 22.18 19.45
C ILE A 226 4.13 21.39 20.45
N VAL A 227 4.42 20.10 20.63
CA VAL A 227 3.65 19.21 21.51
C VAL A 227 3.87 19.57 22.98
N ASP A 228 5.09 19.92 23.39
CA ASP A 228 5.41 20.33 24.78
C ASP A 228 4.64 21.60 25.21
N GLN A 229 4.15 22.40 24.26
CA GLN A 229 3.36 23.61 24.51
C GLN A 229 1.85 23.32 24.59
N ARG A 230 1.43 22.06 24.46
CA ARG A 230 0.03 21.66 24.30
C ARG A 230 -0.36 20.51 25.21
N ASN A 231 -1.40 20.71 26.00
CA ASN A 231 -1.98 19.65 26.82
C ASN A 231 -3.10 18.85 26.12
N ASP A 232 -3.49 19.27 24.91
CA ASP A 232 -4.60 18.68 24.14
C ASP A 232 -4.13 17.68 23.07
N ILE A 233 -2.83 17.37 22.99
CA ILE A 233 -2.25 16.54 21.93
C ILE A 233 -1.25 15.55 22.51
N ASP A 234 -1.35 14.29 22.07
CA ASP A 234 -0.31 13.27 22.22
C ASP A 234 0.10 12.70 20.84
N VAL A 235 1.29 12.12 20.77
CA VAL A 235 1.87 11.54 19.57
C VAL A 235 2.07 10.05 19.75
N ILE A 236 1.49 9.24 18.87
CA ILE A 236 1.80 7.81 18.77
C ILE A 236 2.85 7.63 17.69
N TYR A 237 3.97 7.00 18.03
CA TYR A 237 5.03 6.68 17.07
C TYR A 237 5.40 5.19 17.12
N PRO A 238 4.90 4.38 16.16
CA PRO A 238 5.38 3.02 15.93
C PRO A 238 6.81 3.04 15.36
N VAL A 239 7.81 2.84 16.24
CA VAL A 239 9.21 3.06 15.89
C VAL A 239 9.75 1.88 15.09
N HIS A 240 10.23 2.15 13.87
CA HIS A 240 10.84 1.13 13.01
C HIS A 240 11.99 0.39 13.74
N LEU A 241 12.14 -0.92 13.51
CA LEU A 241 13.16 -1.79 14.15
C LEU A 241 14.62 -1.43 13.84
N ASN A 242 14.87 -0.37 13.06
CA ASN A 242 16.22 -0.03 12.68
C ASN A 242 16.89 0.66 13.88
N PRO A 243 18.05 0.17 14.37
CA PRO A 243 18.70 0.74 15.55
C PRO A 243 19.00 2.24 15.43
N LYS A 244 19.28 2.73 14.21
CA LYS A 244 19.53 4.16 13.97
C LYS A 244 18.28 5.01 14.22
N VAL A 245 17.11 4.50 13.82
CA VAL A 245 15.82 5.17 14.02
C VAL A 245 15.44 5.12 15.50
N GLN A 246 15.56 3.95 16.13
CA GLN A 246 15.27 3.77 17.56
C GLN A 246 16.17 4.63 18.44
N ALA A 247 17.46 4.74 18.14
CA ALA A 247 18.39 5.55 18.93
C ALA A 247 18.00 7.03 18.93
N VAL A 248 17.65 7.59 17.77
CA VAL A 248 17.26 9.00 17.64
C VAL A 248 15.89 9.25 18.29
N ALA A 249 14.92 8.37 18.08
CA ALA A 249 13.59 8.46 18.68
C ALA A 249 13.68 8.46 20.21
N ASN A 250 14.35 7.47 20.80
CA ASN A 250 14.50 7.38 22.26
C ASN A 250 15.28 8.56 22.84
N LYS A 251 16.34 9.03 22.16
CA LYS A 251 17.16 10.15 22.63
C LYS A 251 16.38 11.46 22.75
N ILE A 252 15.46 11.74 21.82
CA ILE A 252 14.75 13.03 21.73
C ILE A 252 13.37 12.96 22.37
N LEU A 253 12.65 11.85 22.19
CA LEU A 253 11.23 11.71 22.54
C LEU A 253 10.97 10.76 23.71
N GLY A 254 11.91 9.86 24.04
CA GLY A 254 11.62 8.70 24.89
C GLY A 254 11.35 8.95 26.38
N ASN A 255 11.63 10.16 26.89
CA ASN A 255 11.37 10.53 28.28
C ASN A 255 10.19 11.52 28.41
N ASP A 256 9.40 11.66 27.35
CA ASP A 256 8.31 12.62 27.30
C ASP A 256 6.94 11.94 27.39
N ASN A 257 6.06 12.45 28.26
CA ASN A 257 4.76 11.86 28.53
C ASN A 257 3.75 12.06 27.38
N HIS A 258 4.02 12.95 26.43
CA HIS A 258 3.19 13.15 25.24
C HIS A 258 3.58 12.24 24.08
N PHE A 259 4.70 11.51 24.17
CA PHE A 259 5.23 10.70 23.07
C PHE A 259 5.21 9.21 23.40
N HIS A 260 4.28 8.49 22.80
CA HIS A 260 4.12 7.05 22.96
C HIS A 260 4.94 6.31 21.90
N LEU A 261 6.18 5.98 22.25
CA LEU A 261 7.08 5.18 21.40
C LEU A 261 6.72 3.70 21.53
N ILE A 262 6.05 3.15 20.52
CA ILE A 262 5.59 1.75 20.53
C ILE A 262 6.33 0.90 19.50
N SER A 263 6.19 -0.41 19.63
CA SER A 263 6.68 -1.36 18.63
C SER A 263 5.93 -1.17 17.30
N PRO A 264 6.55 -1.53 16.15
CA PRO A 264 5.87 -1.48 14.86
C PRO A 264 4.54 -2.23 14.89
N LEU A 265 3.51 -1.58 14.35
CA LEU A 265 2.15 -2.10 14.31
C LEU A 265 1.94 -3.05 13.13
N ASP A 266 1.02 -3.99 13.28
CA ASP A 266 0.44 -4.68 12.13
C ASP A 266 -0.51 -3.74 11.36
N VAL A 267 -1.06 -4.23 10.24
CA VAL A 267 -1.90 -3.40 9.37
C VAL A 267 -3.23 -3.02 10.02
N VAL A 268 -3.83 -3.91 10.81
CA VAL A 268 -5.11 -3.65 11.48
C VAL A 268 -4.90 -2.59 12.54
N ASP A 269 -3.88 -2.76 13.36
CA ASP A 269 -3.58 -1.84 14.42
C ASP A 269 -3.25 -0.45 13.87
N PHE A 270 -2.42 -0.42 12.82
CA PHE A 270 -2.02 0.82 12.16
C PHE A 270 -3.20 1.55 11.54
N HIS A 271 -4.06 0.87 10.78
CA HIS A 271 -5.24 1.50 10.17
C HIS A 271 -6.22 2.04 11.21
N ASN A 272 -6.44 1.31 12.31
CA ASN A 272 -7.34 1.79 13.36
C ASN A 272 -6.75 2.97 14.13
N ILE A 273 -5.46 2.95 14.48
CA ILE A 273 -4.81 4.10 15.12
C ILE A 273 -4.81 5.32 14.18
N MET A 274 -4.55 5.12 12.89
CA MET A 274 -4.65 6.16 11.88
C MET A 274 -6.07 6.74 11.80
N SER A 275 -7.11 5.89 11.84
CA SER A 275 -8.51 6.33 11.83
C SER A 275 -8.88 7.22 13.03
N LYS A 276 -8.23 6.99 14.18
CA LYS A 276 -8.41 7.77 15.42
C LYS A 276 -7.52 9.01 15.51
N SER A 277 -6.49 9.12 14.67
CA SER A 277 -5.63 10.30 14.64
C SER A 277 -6.36 11.55 14.13
N LEU A 278 -5.93 12.72 14.59
CA LEU A 278 -6.28 14.02 14.03
C LEU A 278 -5.59 14.19 12.67
N LEU A 279 -4.28 13.98 12.62
CA LEU A 279 -3.47 14.09 11.41
C LEU A 279 -2.32 13.08 11.45
N VAL A 280 -1.71 12.88 10.29
CA VAL A 280 -0.57 11.98 10.12
C VAL A 280 0.67 12.75 9.70
N MET A 281 1.81 12.47 10.32
CA MET A 281 3.12 12.94 9.88
C MET A 281 3.94 11.73 9.43
N SER A 282 4.32 11.68 8.15
CA SER A 282 4.90 10.46 7.58
C SER A 282 5.92 10.69 6.47
N ASP A 283 6.92 9.81 6.38
CA ASP A 283 7.76 9.63 5.20
C ASP A 283 7.43 8.35 4.40
N SER A 284 6.34 7.67 4.75
CA SER A 284 5.85 6.45 4.08
C SER A 284 5.06 6.80 2.81
N GLY A 285 5.25 6.00 1.76
CA GLY A 285 4.49 6.14 0.51
C GLY A 285 3.05 5.62 0.63
N GLY A 286 2.85 4.45 1.24
CA GLY A 286 1.50 3.85 1.40
C GLY A 286 0.57 4.70 2.27
N VAL A 287 1.11 5.30 3.34
CA VAL A 287 0.36 6.18 4.24
C VAL A 287 -0.17 7.42 3.51
N GLN A 288 0.56 7.90 2.50
CA GLN A 288 0.09 9.02 1.66
C GLN A 288 -1.11 8.64 0.79
N GLU A 289 -1.32 7.35 0.50
CA GLU A 289 -2.51 6.86 -0.20
C GLU A 289 -3.67 6.59 0.77
N GLU A 290 -3.36 5.98 1.92
CA GLU A 290 -4.33 5.44 2.88
C GLU A 290 -4.94 6.51 3.81
N ALA A 291 -4.12 7.40 4.38
CA ALA A 291 -4.59 8.39 5.34
C ALA A 291 -5.64 9.37 4.76
N PRO A 292 -5.50 9.85 3.50
CA PRO A 292 -6.54 10.67 2.88
C PRO A 292 -7.89 9.96 2.71
N ALA A 293 -7.92 8.64 2.53
CA ALA A 293 -9.19 7.88 2.49
C ALA A 293 -9.92 7.88 3.83
N LEU A 294 -9.22 8.17 4.93
CA LEU A 294 -9.77 8.32 6.27
C LEU A 294 -9.98 9.79 6.65
N HIS A 295 -9.93 10.70 5.68
CA HIS A 295 -10.05 12.14 5.88
C HIS A 295 -9.00 12.71 6.84
N LYS A 296 -7.79 12.12 6.86
CA LYS A 296 -6.68 12.56 7.70
C LYS A 296 -5.70 13.40 6.89
N PRO A 297 -5.48 14.68 7.23
CA PRO A 297 -4.41 15.47 6.63
C PRO A 297 -3.05 14.81 6.84
N VAL A 298 -2.21 14.83 5.80
CA VAL A 298 -0.86 14.25 5.87
C VAL A 298 0.20 15.31 5.64
N LEU A 299 1.08 15.48 6.64
CA LEU A 299 2.31 16.23 6.51
C LEU A 299 3.44 15.27 6.10
N VAL A 300 3.93 15.42 4.87
CA VAL A 300 4.93 14.53 4.28
C VAL A 300 6.34 15.01 4.67
N LEU A 301 7.04 14.19 5.45
CA LEU A 301 8.37 14.44 6.01
C LEU A 301 9.50 14.12 5.01
N ARG A 302 9.38 14.65 3.79
CA ARG A 302 10.32 14.45 2.68
C ARG A 302 10.43 15.72 1.84
N ASP A 303 11.54 15.85 1.11
CA ASP A 303 11.72 16.93 0.13
C ASP A 303 11.10 16.59 -1.24
N THR A 304 10.80 15.31 -1.49
CA THR A 304 10.18 14.81 -2.72
C THR A 304 9.19 13.69 -2.43
N THR A 305 8.24 13.47 -3.33
CA THR A 305 7.28 12.34 -3.24
C THR A 305 6.97 11.76 -4.62
N GLU A 306 6.85 10.43 -4.68
CA GLU A 306 6.31 9.65 -5.79
C GLU A 306 4.77 9.68 -5.87
N ARG A 307 4.12 10.57 -5.10
CA ARG A 307 2.67 10.74 -4.99
C ARG A 307 2.26 12.20 -5.28
N PRO A 308 2.56 12.74 -6.48
CA PRO A 308 2.24 14.12 -6.83
C PRO A 308 0.73 14.39 -6.88
N GLU A 309 -0.10 13.36 -7.11
CA GLU A 309 -1.54 13.51 -7.15
C GLU A 309 -2.11 13.95 -5.80
N GLY A 310 -1.62 13.42 -4.68
CA GLY A 310 -2.08 13.81 -3.35
C GLY A 310 -1.69 15.25 -2.98
N ILE A 311 -0.54 15.72 -3.46
CA ILE A 311 -0.14 17.14 -3.33
C ILE A 311 -1.08 18.02 -4.15
N THR A 312 -1.35 17.63 -5.40
CA THR A 312 -2.24 18.38 -6.31
C THR A 312 -3.67 18.42 -5.82
N ALA A 313 -4.16 17.32 -5.22
CA ALA A 313 -5.48 17.22 -4.63
C ALA A 313 -5.62 18.00 -3.30
N GLY A 314 -4.51 18.36 -2.66
CA GLY A 314 -4.51 19.04 -1.37
C GLY A 314 -4.66 18.12 -0.15
N THR A 315 -4.66 16.80 -0.34
CA THR A 315 -4.70 15.81 0.75
C THR A 315 -3.35 15.68 1.46
N LEU A 316 -2.26 15.98 0.74
CA LEU A 316 -0.88 15.90 1.21
C LEU A 316 -0.23 17.27 1.20
N LYS A 317 0.63 17.54 2.18
CA LYS A 317 1.51 18.72 2.18
C LYS A 317 2.96 18.28 2.35
N LEU A 318 3.80 18.56 1.36
CA LEU A 318 5.23 18.27 1.40
C LEU A 318 5.95 19.33 2.23
N ILE A 319 6.50 18.93 3.38
CA ILE A 319 7.07 19.88 4.36
C ILE A 319 8.56 19.67 4.63
N GLY A 320 9.20 18.70 3.99
CA GLY A 320 10.60 18.39 4.25
C GLY A 320 10.83 17.98 5.71
N THR A 321 12.06 18.19 6.19
CA THR A 321 12.49 17.77 7.53
C THR A 321 13.16 18.90 8.32
N GLN A 322 13.09 20.13 7.82
CA GLN A 322 13.75 21.27 8.44
C GLN A 322 12.91 21.79 9.61
N PHE A 323 13.56 22.01 10.77
CA PHE A 323 12.91 22.39 12.02
C PHE A 323 11.86 23.49 11.83
N ASN A 324 12.26 24.65 11.28
CA ASN A 324 11.36 25.80 11.10
C ASN A 324 10.13 25.49 10.24
N ASN A 325 10.30 24.68 9.18
CA ASN A 325 9.19 24.37 8.30
C ASN A 325 8.23 23.36 8.94
N VAL A 326 8.77 22.34 9.62
CA VAL A 326 7.96 21.37 10.38
C VAL A 326 7.15 22.08 11.46
N THR A 327 7.78 22.95 12.26
CA THR A 327 7.11 23.74 13.30
C THR A 327 6.00 24.61 12.72
N LYS A 328 6.27 25.35 11.63
CA LYS A 328 5.32 26.24 10.97
C LYS A 328 4.10 25.48 10.44
N GLU A 329 4.32 24.43 9.67
CA GLU A 329 3.25 23.72 8.98
C GLU A 329 2.39 22.89 9.93
N LEU A 330 3.01 22.25 10.93
CA LEU A 330 2.28 21.58 12.01
C LEU A 330 1.43 22.59 12.81
N SER A 331 2.02 23.72 13.21
CA SER A 331 1.28 24.77 13.94
C SER A 331 0.11 25.32 13.14
N SER A 332 0.28 25.48 11.82
CA SER A 332 -0.78 25.96 10.93
C SER A 332 -1.99 25.03 10.96
N LEU A 333 -1.77 23.71 10.83
CA LEU A 333 -2.87 22.73 10.86
C LEU A 333 -3.53 22.61 12.24
N LEU A 334 -2.74 22.68 13.31
CA LEU A 334 -3.27 22.55 14.68
C LEU A 334 -4.08 23.77 15.14
N ASN A 335 -3.79 24.96 14.59
CA ASN A 335 -4.39 26.22 15.02
C ASN A 335 -5.42 26.79 14.04
N SER A 336 -5.51 26.28 12.82
CA SER A 336 -6.46 26.74 11.80
C SER A 336 -7.41 25.62 11.38
N PRO A 337 -8.66 25.63 11.87
CA PRO A 337 -9.70 24.72 11.39
C PRO A 337 -9.93 24.82 9.89
N GLU A 338 -9.76 26.01 9.30
CA GLU A 338 -9.89 26.22 7.86
C GLU A 338 -8.82 25.44 7.07
N GLU A 339 -7.55 25.54 7.48
CA GLU A 339 -6.46 24.81 6.83
C GLU A 339 -6.58 23.30 7.03
N TYR A 340 -7.00 22.87 8.22
CA TYR A 340 -7.29 21.47 8.49
C TYR A 340 -8.40 20.94 7.57
N ASN A 341 -9.55 21.62 7.52
CA ASN A 341 -10.71 21.19 6.73
C ASN A 341 -10.38 21.15 5.24
N LYS A 342 -9.61 22.11 4.71
CA LYS A 342 -9.13 22.09 3.32
C LYS A 342 -8.43 20.78 2.96
N MET A 343 -7.64 20.22 3.87
CA MET A 343 -6.92 18.96 3.63
C MET A 343 -7.78 17.72 3.92
N SER A 344 -8.59 17.73 4.98
CA SER A 344 -9.40 16.55 5.36
C SER A 344 -10.59 16.30 4.42
N GLU A 345 -11.15 17.36 3.84
CA GLU A 345 -12.27 17.29 2.90
C GLU A 345 -11.83 17.13 1.44
N ALA A 346 -10.54 17.24 1.16
CA ALA A 346 -9.99 17.01 -0.17
C ALA A 346 -10.23 15.56 -0.63
N GLN A 347 -10.60 15.41 -1.91
CA GLN A 347 -10.87 14.09 -2.46
C GLN A 347 -9.57 13.28 -2.57
N ASN A 348 -9.60 12.02 -2.12
CA ASN A 348 -8.46 11.12 -2.27
C ASN A 348 -8.27 10.77 -3.76
N PRO A 349 -7.17 11.19 -4.41
CA PRO A 349 -6.95 10.90 -5.82
C PRO A 349 -6.59 9.43 -6.08
N TYR A 350 -6.28 8.67 -5.03
CA TYR A 350 -5.86 7.26 -5.11
C TYR A 350 -7.02 6.29 -5.10
N GLY A 351 -8.25 6.71 -4.81
CA GLY A 351 -9.43 5.85 -4.89
C GLY A 351 -10.48 6.18 -3.85
N ASP A 352 -11.66 5.60 -4.07
CA ASP A 352 -12.86 5.74 -3.25
C ASP A 352 -13.24 4.42 -2.54
N GLY A 353 -12.33 3.44 -2.55
CA GLY A 353 -12.55 2.13 -1.95
C GLY A 353 -13.37 1.14 -2.79
N HIS A 354 -13.62 1.43 -4.07
CA HIS A 354 -14.33 0.54 -5.00
C HIS A 354 -13.45 0.00 -6.14
N ALA A 355 -12.13 -0.12 -5.93
CA ALA A 355 -11.22 -0.57 -6.97
C ALA A 355 -11.47 -2.04 -7.35
N SER A 356 -11.74 -2.89 -6.36
CA SER A 356 -11.99 -4.33 -6.53
C SER A 356 -13.21 -4.59 -7.40
N GLU A 357 -14.32 -3.89 -7.14
CA GLU A 357 -15.55 -4.00 -7.92
C GLU A 357 -15.32 -3.61 -9.39
N ARG A 358 -14.58 -2.51 -9.63
CA ARG A 358 -14.22 -2.08 -11.00
C ARG A 358 -13.33 -3.08 -11.73
N ILE A 359 -12.38 -3.70 -11.02
CA ILE A 359 -11.51 -4.75 -11.56
C ILE A 359 -12.37 -5.92 -12.05
N LEU A 360 -13.28 -6.42 -11.22
CA LEU A 360 -14.15 -7.54 -11.56
C LEU A 360 -15.05 -7.21 -12.74
N ASP A 361 -15.68 -6.03 -12.74
CA ASP A 361 -16.54 -5.61 -13.85
C ASP A 361 -15.78 -5.51 -15.19
N ALA A 362 -14.55 -5.00 -15.15
CA ALA A 362 -13.70 -4.94 -16.32
C ALA A 362 -13.33 -6.33 -16.85
N ILE A 363 -13.00 -7.29 -15.97
CA ILE A 363 -12.71 -8.67 -16.35
C ILE A 363 -13.96 -9.32 -16.97
N ALA A 364 -15.12 -9.20 -16.33
CA ALA A 364 -16.37 -9.78 -16.83
C ALA A 364 -16.70 -9.26 -18.23
N LYS A 365 -16.57 -7.93 -18.44
CA LYS A 365 -16.78 -7.29 -19.73
C LYS A 365 -15.77 -7.77 -20.78
N TRP A 366 -14.49 -7.87 -20.42
CA TRP A 366 -13.44 -8.33 -21.34
C TRP A 366 -13.67 -9.78 -21.79
N VAL A 367 -13.96 -10.70 -20.87
CA VAL A 367 -14.25 -12.10 -21.21
C VAL A 367 -15.49 -12.23 -22.09
N ALA A 368 -16.51 -11.40 -21.87
CA ALA A 368 -17.70 -11.39 -22.74
C ALA A 368 -17.34 -11.02 -24.19
N THR A 369 -16.49 -9.99 -24.38
CA THR A 369 -16.05 -9.57 -25.71
C THR A 369 -15.16 -10.59 -26.43
N GLN A 370 -14.35 -11.36 -25.71
CA GLN A 370 -13.49 -12.41 -26.29
C GLN A 370 -14.28 -13.61 -26.82
N LYS A 371 -15.52 -13.84 -26.35
CA LYS A 371 -16.38 -14.93 -26.83
C LYS A 371 -17.19 -14.59 -28.08
N GLU A 372 -17.25 -13.30 -28.43
CA GLU A 372 -17.95 -12.82 -29.62
C GLU A 372 -17.05 -12.80 -30.88
N LEU A 373 -15.75 -13.02 -30.69
CA LEU A 373 -14.73 -13.21 -31.73
C LEU A 373 -14.46 -14.71 -31.91
#